data_AF-H5UU30-F1
#
_entry.id   AF-H5UU30-F1
#
_cell.length_a   1.000
_cell.length_b   1.000
_cell.length_c   1.000
_cell.angle_alpha   90.00
_cell.angle_beta   90.00
_cell.angle_gamma   90.00
#
_symmetry.space_group_name_H-M   'P 1'
#
loop_
_entity.id
_entity.type
_entity.pdbx_description
1 polymer ?
#
loop_
_entity_poly.entity_id
_entity_poly.type
_entity_poly.pdbx_seq_one_letter_code
_entity_poly.pdbx_strand_id
1 'polypeptide(L)'
;MHDPTRARVDTLRIIAASPGVFETLGAHLTGAPFTEFHDRRGEAVAVLGREAARRLGITDTRGRPVVIADGLPLVVVGIIDSTARKSSVLGAIVVPDGLARTRFHLDGPTQVVALTRPGAADAVAAQASLALRPGNPGIVQTSVPPTATTTRDAVSSDTRGLLLALAGVSLVIGGVGIANVTLVAVLQRTTEIGLRRAIGARRRDILTHFLATSTIIGALGALLGTCAGAWITVAVAAVQGWPPTLDRWVLLAGPVIGTLIGLLAGLYPSWRAATIEPIDALRAGA
;
A
#
# COMPACT_ATOMS: atom_id res chain seq x y z
N MET A 1 49.71 27.15 -24.21
CA MET A 1 49.28 25.78 -24.56
C MET A 1 48.33 25.32 -23.48
N HIS A 2 47.02 25.47 -23.72
CA HIS A 2 45.94 25.31 -22.74
C HIS A 2 45.34 23.92 -22.96
N ASP A 3 45.57 22.99 -22.03
CA ASP A 3 45.08 21.60 -22.08
C ASP A 3 43.64 21.57 -21.50
N PRO A 4 42.60 21.35 -22.33
CA PRO A 4 41.20 21.41 -21.89
C PRO A 4 40.73 20.17 -21.11
N THR A 5 41.60 19.20 -20.84
CA THR A 5 41.19 17.88 -20.28
C THR A 5 41.26 17.77 -18.74
N ARG A 6 41.57 18.84 -18.02
CA ARG A 6 41.57 18.84 -16.55
C ARG A 6 40.31 19.49 -15.98
N ALA A 7 39.19 18.79 -16.06
CA ALA A 7 38.03 19.10 -15.22
C ALA A 7 38.46 18.94 -13.75
N ARG A 8 38.54 20.06 -13.03
CA ARG A 8 38.94 20.08 -11.61
C ARG A 8 37.83 19.41 -10.80
N VAL A 9 38.12 18.24 -10.25
CA VAL A 9 37.22 17.45 -9.40
C VAL A 9 37.14 18.09 -8.02
N ASP A 10 36.31 19.13 -7.87
CA ASP A 10 35.89 19.56 -6.53
C ASP A 10 34.79 18.59 -6.04
N THR A 11 35.23 17.61 -5.24
CA THR A 11 34.42 16.73 -4.37
C THR A 11 33.32 15.87 -5.02
N LEU A 12 33.55 15.30 -6.22
CA LEU A 12 32.74 14.15 -6.63
C LEU A 12 33.10 12.95 -5.77
N ARG A 13 32.10 12.35 -5.13
CA ARG A 13 32.28 11.18 -4.27
C ARG A 13 32.71 9.98 -5.13
N ILE A 14 33.82 9.35 -4.76
CA ILE A 14 34.25 8.09 -5.34
C ILE A 14 33.67 6.95 -4.49
N ILE A 15 33.09 5.95 -5.15
CA ILE A 15 32.53 4.77 -4.49
C ILE A 15 33.16 3.54 -5.13
N ALA A 16 33.80 2.71 -4.31
CA ALA A 16 34.22 1.38 -4.71
C ALA A 16 33.05 0.41 -4.61
N ALA A 17 32.85 -0.43 -5.63
CA ALA A 17 31.77 -1.41 -5.63
C ALA A 17 32.13 -2.67 -6.42
N SER A 18 31.56 -3.80 -5.98
CA SER A 18 31.63 -5.06 -6.73
C SER A 18 30.77 -5.01 -8.00
N PRO A 19 31.07 -5.78 -9.05
CA PRO A 19 30.29 -5.80 -10.30
C PRO A 19 28.79 -6.06 -10.11
N GLY A 20 28.40 -6.88 -9.13
CA GLY A 20 27.00 -7.17 -8.81
C GLY A 20 26.20 -5.98 -8.27
N VAL A 21 26.86 -4.85 -7.96
CA VAL A 21 26.20 -3.67 -7.40
C VAL A 21 25.08 -3.15 -8.31
N PHE A 22 25.31 -3.18 -9.63
CA PHE A 22 24.38 -2.62 -10.61
C PHE A 22 23.05 -3.37 -10.64
N GLU A 23 23.11 -4.70 -10.54
CA GLU A 23 21.93 -5.54 -10.45
C GLU A 23 21.21 -5.33 -9.10
N THR A 24 21.97 -5.32 -7.99
CA THR A 24 21.38 -5.05 -6.66
C THR A 24 20.68 -3.70 -6.54
N LEU A 25 21.14 -2.68 -7.25
CA LEU A 25 20.54 -1.35 -7.23
C LEU A 25 19.41 -1.17 -8.25
N GLY A 26 19.21 -2.14 -9.15
CA GLY A 26 18.33 -1.99 -10.31
C GLY A 26 18.77 -0.80 -11.16
N ALA A 27 20.07 -0.73 -11.47
CA ALA A 27 20.67 0.36 -12.23
C ALA A 27 20.45 0.15 -13.74
N HIS A 28 19.91 1.16 -14.40
CA HIS A 28 19.93 1.22 -15.87
C HIS A 28 21.19 1.96 -16.30
N LEU A 29 21.94 1.39 -17.26
CA LEU A 29 23.20 1.93 -17.73
C LEU A 29 23.16 2.20 -19.24
N THR A 30 23.78 3.31 -19.64
CA THR A 30 24.21 3.56 -21.01
C THR A 30 25.70 3.21 -21.13
N GLY A 31 26.05 2.36 -22.08
CA GLY A 31 27.40 1.80 -22.22
C GLY A 31 27.53 0.41 -21.59
N ALA A 32 28.68 0.10 -21.00
CA ALA A 32 28.95 -1.20 -20.38
C ALA A 32 29.20 -1.07 -18.87
N PRO A 33 28.68 -1.98 -18.03
CA PRO A 33 29.12 -2.09 -16.65
C PRO A 33 30.56 -2.64 -16.60
N PHE A 34 31.28 -2.38 -15.51
CA PHE A 34 32.52 -3.11 -15.27
C PHE A 34 32.22 -4.55 -14.84
N THR A 35 33.06 -5.49 -15.25
CA THR A 35 32.87 -6.93 -15.04
C THR A 35 33.80 -7.45 -13.94
N GLU A 36 33.63 -8.72 -13.56
CA GLU A 36 34.57 -9.40 -12.65
C GLU A 36 36.02 -9.36 -13.14
N PHE A 37 36.24 -9.30 -14.46
CA PHE A 37 37.59 -9.21 -15.01
C PHE A 37 38.25 -7.88 -14.64
N HIS A 38 37.54 -6.77 -14.80
CA HIS A 38 38.06 -5.44 -14.41
C HIS A 38 38.30 -5.37 -12.90
N ASP A 39 37.44 -6.00 -12.10
CA ASP A 39 37.57 -6.04 -10.64
C ASP A 39 38.79 -6.87 -10.21
N ARG A 40 38.92 -8.12 -10.68
CA ARG A 40 40.04 -9.01 -10.31
C ARG A 40 41.42 -8.47 -10.71
N ARG A 41 41.51 -7.74 -11.83
CA ARG A 41 42.77 -7.15 -12.31
C ARG A 41 43.05 -5.76 -11.74
N GLY A 42 42.09 -5.16 -11.03
CA GLY A 42 42.19 -3.79 -10.55
C GLY A 42 42.36 -2.78 -11.69
N GLU A 43 41.58 -2.95 -12.78
CA GLU A 43 41.67 -2.04 -13.92
C GLU A 43 41.14 -0.64 -13.57
N ALA A 44 41.81 0.38 -14.11
CA ALA A 44 41.47 1.79 -13.91
C ALA A 44 40.26 2.21 -14.77
N VAL A 45 39.11 1.59 -14.51
CA VAL A 45 37.83 1.88 -15.18
C VAL A 45 36.85 2.51 -14.20
N ALA A 46 35.93 3.32 -14.72
CA ALA A 46 34.88 3.94 -13.94
C ALA A 46 33.52 3.88 -14.65
N VAL A 47 32.48 3.81 -13.84
CA VAL A 47 31.10 4.01 -14.24
C VAL A 47 30.59 5.27 -13.54
N LEU A 48 30.10 6.23 -14.31
CA LEU A 48 29.66 7.52 -13.77
C LEU A 48 28.17 7.51 -13.48
N GLY A 49 27.73 8.08 -12.36
CA GLY A 49 26.32 8.44 -12.21
C GLY A 49 25.91 9.57 -13.16
N ARG A 50 24.65 9.61 -13.58
CA ARG A 50 24.14 10.64 -14.52
C ARG A 50 24.38 12.09 -14.08
N GLU A 51 24.35 12.37 -12.77
CA GLU A 51 24.66 13.71 -12.26
C GLU A 51 26.17 13.98 -12.28
N ALA A 52 27.00 12.99 -11.94
CA ALA A 52 28.45 13.09 -12.06
C ALA A 52 28.90 13.29 -13.52
N ALA A 53 28.32 12.52 -14.46
CA ALA A 53 28.59 12.64 -15.89
C ALA A 53 28.23 14.03 -16.42
N ARG A 54 27.06 14.57 -16.04
CA ARG A 54 26.65 15.94 -16.40
C ARG A 54 27.59 17.00 -15.88
N ARG A 55 28.06 16.88 -14.63
CA ARG A 55 29.04 17.82 -14.04
C ARG A 55 30.39 17.78 -14.73
N LEU A 56 30.80 16.60 -15.21
CA LEU A 56 32.06 16.39 -15.94
C LEU A 56 31.94 16.69 -17.44
N GLY A 57 30.76 17.07 -17.94
CA GLY A 57 30.53 17.34 -19.36
C GLY A 57 30.55 16.07 -20.24
N ILE A 58 30.37 14.89 -19.65
CA ILE A 58 30.42 13.61 -20.35
C ILE A 58 28.98 13.18 -20.71
N THR A 59 28.68 13.15 -22.00
CA THR A 59 27.36 12.81 -22.54
C THR A 59 27.27 11.41 -23.16
N ASP A 60 28.40 10.85 -23.60
CA ASP A 60 28.48 9.52 -24.22
C ASP A 60 29.82 8.83 -23.85
N THR A 61 29.83 7.51 -23.93
CA THR A 61 30.96 6.62 -23.60
C THR A 61 31.75 6.17 -24.83
N ARG A 62 31.25 6.43 -26.06
CA ARG A 62 31.89 6.01 -27.32
C ARG A 62 33.33 6.49 -27.48
N GLY A 63 33.66 7.67 -26.97
CA GLY A 63 35.00 8.25 -27.02
C GLY A 63 35.96 7.75 -25.93
N ARG A 64 35.54 6.81 -25.08
CA ARG A 64 36.28 6.35 -23.89
C ARG A 64 36.87 7.51 -23.07
N PRO A 65 36.03 8.45 -22.60
CA PRO A 65 36.52 9.63 -21.91
C PRO A 65 37.29 9.22 -20.65
N VAL A 66 38.39 9.93 -20.39
CA VAL A 66 39.24 9.70 -19.21
C VAL A 66 38.94 10.78 -18.18
N VAL A 67 38.62 10.36 -16.96
CA VAL A 67 38.40 11.24 -15.81
C VAL A 67 39.54 11.05 -14.83
N ILE A 68 40.10 12.14 -14.33
CA ILE A 68 41.13 12.08 -13.29
C ILE A 68 40.44 12.29 -11.95
N ALA A 69 40.39 11.25 -11.11
CA ALA A 69 39.83 11.32 -9.76
C ALA A 69 40.92 10.96 -8.75
N ASP A 70 41.19 11.83 -7.77
CA ASP A 70 42.29 11.67 -6.79
C ASP A 70 43.66 11.32 -7.43
N GLY A 71 43.96 11.93 -8.58
CA GLY A 71 45.20 11.71 -9.32
C GLY A 71 45.27 10.39 -10.10
N LEU A 72 44.17 9.63 -10.15
CA LEU A 72 44.06 8.37 -10.90
C LEU A 72 43.33 8.60 -12.22
N PRO A 73 43.94 8.29 -13.38
CA PRO A 73 43.25 8.34 -14.67
C PRO A 73 42.31 7.14 -14.80
N LEU A 74 41.01 7.40 -14.87
CA LEU A 74 39.96 6.40 -14.98
C LEU A 74 39.30 6.47 -16.35
N VAL A 75 39.24 5.34 -17.05
CA VAL A 75 38.50 5.23 -18.31
C VAL A 75 37.02 5.00 -18.03
N VAL A 76 36.17 5.89 -18.54
CA VAL A 76 34.72 5.78 -18.35
C VAL A 76 34.14 4.77 -19.33
N VAL A 77 33.60 3.67 -18.79
CA VAL A 77 33.04 2.55 -19.59
C VAL A 77 31.50 2.57 -19.63
N GLY A 78 30.86 3.27 -18.70
CA GLY A 78 29.41 3.32 -18.57
C GLY A 78 28.91 4.53 -17.80
N ILE A 79 27.64 4.86 -17.99
CA ILE A 79 26.92 5.90 -17.24
C ILE A 79 25.65 5.28 -16.64
N ILE A 80 25.45 5.41 -15.34
CA ILE A 80 24.23 5.01 -14.63
C ILE A 80 23.19 6.09 -14.85
N ASP A 81 22.16 5.74 -15.60
CA ASP A 81 21.06 6.62 -15.96
C ASP A 81 20.07 6.82 -14.81
N SER A 82 19.58 5.71 -14.28
CA SER A 82 18.63 5.68 -13.17
C SER A 82 18.90 4.48 -12.28
N THR A 83 18.45 4.56 -11.02
CA THR A 83 18.50 3.45 -10.08
C THR A 83 17.17 3.35 -9.35
N ALA A 84 16.72 2.13 -9.08
CA ALA A 84 15.46 1.91 -8.36
C ALA A 84 15.62 2.07 -6.84
N ARG A 85 16.84 1.92 -6.29
CA ARG A 85 17.04 1.67 -4.85
C ARG A 85 18.03 2.62 -4.16
N LYS A 86 18.85 3.40 -4.87
CA LYS A 86 19.83 4.34 -4.24
C LYS A 86 20.23 5.51 -5.15
N SER A 87 19.49 6.62 -5.06
CA SER A 87 19.73 7.82 -5.87
C SER A 87 21.10 8.48 -5.63
N SER A 88 21.70 8.31 -4.45
CA SER A 88 23.01 8.90 -4.12
C SER A 88 24.14 8.42 -5.04
N VAL A 89 23.98 7.28 -5.73
CA VAL A 89 24.96 6.75 -6.68
C VAL A 89 24.97 7.57 -7.98
N LEU A 90 23.90 8.29 -8.30
CA LEU A 90 23.81 9.13 -9.51
C LEU A 90 24.77 10.33 -9.48
N GLY A 91 25.19 10.77 -8.30
CA GLY A 91 26.17 11.84 -8.11
C GLY A 91 27.61 11.36 -7.90
N ALA A 92 27.88 10.06 -8.03
CA ALA A 92 29.18 9.46 -7.70
C ALA A 92 29.93 8.91 -8.92
N ILE A 93 31.25 8.75 -8.74
CA ILE A 93 32.13 7.98 -9.63
C ILE A 93 32.25 6.58 -9.03
N VAL A 94 31.77 5.56 -9.73
CA VAL A 94 31.80 4.17 -9.27
C VAL A 94 32.99 3.45 -9.90
N VAL A 95 33.85 2.87 -9.07
CA VAL A 95 35.06 2.13 -9.49
C VAL A 95 35.02 0.69 -8.99
N PRO A 96 35.72 -0.24 -9.64
CA PRO A 96 35.85 -1.62 -9.14
C PRO A 96 36.50 -1.66 -7.75
N ASP A 97 36.02 -2.56 -6.90
CA ASP A 97 36.56 -2.78 -5.55
C ASP A 97 38.03 -3.22 -5.60
N GLY A 98 38.40 -4.07 -6.55
CA GLY A 98 39.79 -4.51 -6.71
C GLY A 98 40.77 -3.39 -7.08
N LEU A 99 40.32 -2.39 -7.86
CA LEU A 99 41.10 -1.18 -8.10
C LEU A 99 41.30 -0.41 -6.80
N ALA A 100 40.22 -0.25 -6.03
CA ALA A 100 40.25 0.50 -4.78
C ALA A 100 41.14 -0.17 -3.72
N ARG A 101 41.06 -1.50 -3.57
CA ARG A 101 41.92 -2.27 -2.65
C ARG A 101 43.40 -2.16 -3.01
N THR A 102 43.73 -2.29 -4.29
CA THR A 102 45.13 -2.25 -4.75
C THR A 102 45.73 -0.85 -4.61
N ARG A 103 44.94 0.20 -4.89
CA ARG A 103 45.44 1.57 -4.97
C ARG A 103 45.32 2.38 -3.68
N PHE A 104 44.33 2.06 -2.84
CA PHE A 104 44.02 2.79 -1.60
C PHE A 104 44.11 1.93 -0.34
N HIS A 105 44.59 0.67 -0.45
CA HIS A 105 44.83 -0.23 0.68
C HIS A 105 43.61 -0.42 1.61
N LEU A 106 42.42 -0.59 1.01
CA LEU A 106 41.18 -0.78 1.78
C LEU A 106 41.13 -2.19 2.40
N ASP A 107 40.90 -2.27 3.71
CA ASP A 107 40.82 -3.51 4.48
C ASP A 107 39.51 -4.30 4.27
N GLY A 108 38.49 -3.67 3.67
CA GLY A 108 37.21 -4.32 3.39
C GLY A 108 36.07 -3.34 3.10
N PRO A 109 34.88 -3.86 2.74
CA PRO A 109 33.74 -3.03 2.38
C PRO A 109 33.16 -2.32 3.61
N THR A 110 32.93 -1.01 3.51
CA THR A 110 32.26 -0.20 4.54
C THR A 110 30.75 -0.47 4.59
N GLN A 111 30.16 -0.87 3.47
CA GLN A 111 28.73 -1.15 3.36
C GLN A 111 28.51 -2.36 2.44
N VAL A 112 27.64 -3.27 2.88
CA VAL A 112 27.17 -4.41 2.07
C VAL A 112 25.71 -4.16 1.72
N VAL A 113 25.35 -4.36 0.46
CA VAL A 113 23.97 -4.27 -0.03
C VAL A 113 23.56 -5.64 -0.55
N ALA A 114 22.44 -6.15 -0.07
CA ALA A 114 21.91 -7.46 -0.46
C ALA A 114 20.49 -7.33 -1.01
N LEU A 115 20.19 -8.06 -2.09
CA LEU A 115 18.83 -8.25 -2.58
C LEU A 115 18.21 -9.45 -1.86
N THR A 116 17.04 -9.24 -1.25
CA THR A 116 16.27 -10.30 -0.61
C THR A 116 15.00 -10.59 -1.40
N ARG A 117 14.46 -11.80 -1.23
CA ARG A 117 13.09 -12.09 -1.68
C ARG A 117 12.09 -11.19 -0.93
N PRO A 118 10.93 -10.84 -1.53
CA PRO A 118 9.89 -10.10 -0.83
C PRO A 118 9.49 -10.76 0.49
N GLY A 119 9.39 -9.99 1.57
CA GLY A 119 9.07 -10.48 2.92
C GLY A 119 10.23 -11.12 3.70
N ALA A 120 11.40 -11.36 3.08
CA ALA A 120 12.55 -11.97 3.75
C ALA A 120 13.53 -10.94 4.36
N ALA A 121 13.31 -9.65 4.13
CA ALA A 121 14.27 -8.59 4.50
C ALA A 121 14.56 -8.55 6.01
N ASP A 122 13.53 -8.64 6.84
CA ASP A 122 13.69 -8.59 8.31
C ASP A 122 14.36 -9.84 8.87
N ALA A 123 13.99 -11.02 8.35
CA ALA A 123 14.60 -12.29 8.73
C ALA A 123 16.08 -12.33 8.35
N VAL A 124 16.43 -11.84 7.15
CA VAL A 124 17.82 -11.73 6.70
C VAL A 124 18.58 -10.70 7.53
N ALA A 125 18.00 -9.54 7.83
CA ALA A 125 18.64 -8.53 8.65
C ALA A 125 18.97 -9.03 10.07
N ALA A 126 18.06 -9.77 10.70
CA ALA A 126 18.28 -10.34 12.03
C ALA A 126 19.42 -11.38 12.05
N GLN A 127 19.62 -12.11 10.94
CA GLN A 127 20.64 -13.16 10.82
C GLN A 127 21.96 -12.64 10.22
N ALA A 128 21.94 -11.52 9.50
CA ALA A 128 23.09 -11.02 8.74
C ALA A 128 24.26 -10.58 9.63
N SER A 129 23.98 -9.95 10.78
CA SER A 129 25.02 -9.56 11.74
C SER A 129 25.79 -10.78 12.27
N LEU A 130 25.07 -11.85 12.60
CA LEU A 130 25.64 -13.12 13.09
C LEU A 130 26.37 -13.88 11.98
N ALA A 131 25.84 -13.89 10.75
CA ALA A 131 26.44 -14.60 9.62
C ALA A 131 27.71 -13.92 9.10
N LEU A 132 27.75 -12.57 9.06
CA LEU A 132 28.90 -11.83 8.53
C LEU A 132 30.05 -11.77 9.52
N ARG A 133 29.77 -11.60 10.83
CA ARG A 133 30.80 -11.56 11.88
C ARG A 133 30.35 -12.26 13.16
N PRO A 134 30.48 -13.60 13.22
CA PRO A 134 30.07 -14.39 14.39
C PRO A 134 30.77 -13.97 15.70
N GLY A 135 32.04 -13.54 15.62
CA GLY A 135 32.84 -13.17 16.79
C GLY A 135 32.53 -11.78 17.37
N ASN A 136 31.85 -10.91 16.63
CA ASN A 136 31.38 -9.61 17.13
C ASN A 136 30.21 -9.11 16.26
N PRO A 137 28.96 -9.48 16.57
CA PRO A 137 27.81 -9.12 15.74
C PRO A 137 27.41 -7.63 15.87
N GLY A 138 27.80 -6.97 16.97
CA GLY A 138 27.39 -5.58 17.27
C GLY A 138 28.04 -4.50 16.38
N ILE A 139 29.10 -4.84 15.65
CA ILE A 139 29.78 -3.91 14.73
C ILE A 139 29.08 -3.79 13.36
N VAL A 140 28.14 -4.69 13.06
CA VAL A 140 27.37 -4.64 11.81
C VAL A 140 26.02 -4.00 12.08
N GLN A 141 25.83 -2.76 11.61
CA GLN A 141 24.52 -2.12 11.63
C GLN A 141 23.72 -2.51 10.38
N THR A 142 22.65 -3.27 10.58
CA THR A 142 21.73 -3.64 9.52
C THR A 142 20.65 -2.58 9.38
N SER A 143 20.67 -1.85 8.26
CA SER A 143 19.58 -0.96 7.87
C SER A 143 18.76 -1.64 6.80
N VAL A 144 17.54 -2.05 7.14
CA VAL A 144 16.53 -2.42 6.15
C VAL A 144 15.87 -1.10 5.73
N PRO A 145 16.02 -0.65 4.46
CA PRO A 145 15.26 0.50 4.00
C PRO A 145 13.79 0.23 4.30
N PRO A 146 13.05 1.17 4.90
CA PRO A 146 11.62 1.00 5.10
C PRO A 146 11.04 0.65 3.73
N THR A 147 10.58 -0.60 3.60
CA THR A 147 9.96 -1.05 2.37
C THR A 147 8.81 -0.06 2.11
N ALA A 148 8.57 0.36 0.87
CA ALA A 148 7.46 1.25 0.54
C ALA A 148 6.08 0.72 1.02
N THR A 149 6.02 -0.49 1.58
CA THR A 149 4.92 -1.07 2.34
C THR A 149 4.75 -0.45 3.73
N THR A 150 5.77 -0.24 4.58
CA THR A 150 5.52 0.25 5.96
C THR A 150 4.95 1.66 6.04
N THR A 151 5.31 2.55 5.11
CA THR A 151 4.73 3.92 5.04
C THR A 151 3.40 3.93 4.30
N ARG A 152 3.19 3.06 3.30
CA ARG A 152 1.88 2.94 2.62
C ARG A 152 0.85 2.23 3.49
N ASP A 153 1.24 1.23 4.26
CA ASP A 153 0.35 0.44 5.13
C ASP A 153 -0.15 1.31 6.29
N ALA A 154 0.70 2.20 6.84
CA ALA A 154 0.27 3.17 7.85
C ALA A 154 -0.75 4.20 7.29
N VAL A 155 -0.48 4.79 6.11
CA VAL A 155 -1.40 5.76 5.47
C VAL A 155 -2.68 5.08 4.94
N SER A 156 -2.57 3.83 4.46
CA SER A 156 -3.71 3.05 3.96
C SER A 156 -4.59 2.53 5.10
N SER A 157 -4.01 2.20 6.26
CA SER A 157 -4.76 1.81 7.45
C SER A 157 -5.59 2.97 7.99
N ASP A 158 -5.04 4.18 8.00
CA ASP A 158 -5.75 5.38 8.48
C ASP A 158 -6.95 5.71 7.59
N THR A 159 -6.75 5.70 6.26
CA THR A 159 -7.84 5.94 5.30
C THR A 159 -8.91 4.85 5.35
N ARG A 160 -8.52 3.58 5.49
CA ARG A 160 -9.46 2.46 5.62
C ARG A 160 -10.28 2.56 6.91
N GLY A 161 -9.66 2.97 8.01
CA GLY A 161 -10.33 3.21 9.29
C GLY A 161 -11.41 4.28 9.17
N LEU A 162 -11.09 5.41 8.54
CA LEU A 162 -12.06 6.50 8.29
C LEU A 162 -13.23 6.06 7.41
N LEU A 163 -12.96 5.30 6.34
CA LEU A 163 -14.02 4.77 5.46
C LEU A 163 -14.91 3.75 6.18
N LEU A 164 -14.34 2.90 7.03
CA LEU A 164 -15.10 1.96 7.86
C LEU A 164 -15.94 2.68 8.92
N ALA A 165 -15.39 3.74 9.54
CA ALA A 165 -16.12 4.57 10.48
C ALA A 165 -17.30 5.27 9.79
N LEU A 166 -17.06 5.86 8.61
CA LEU A 166 -18.11 6.49 7.80
C LEU A 166 -19.17 5.47 7.39
N ALA A 167 -18.77 4.29 6.93
CA ALA A 167 -19.68 3.19 6.61
C ALA A 167 -20.53 2.80 7.84
N GLY A 168 -19.92 2.68 9.02
CA GLY A 168 -20.62 2.41 10.28
C GLY A 168 -21.64 3.49 10.63
N VAL A 169 -21.29 4.77 10.49
CA VAL A 169 -22.22 5.89 10.72
C VAL A 169 -23.38 5.86 9.70
N SER A 170 -23.09 5.67 8.42
CA SER A 170 -24.12 5.53 7.37
C SER A 170 -25.09 4.38 7.66
N LEU A 171 -24.55 3.29 8.20
CA LEU A 171 -25.31 2.11 8.54
C LEU A 171 -26.28 2.36 9.72
N VAL A 172 -25.83 3.10 10.74
CA VAL A 172 -26.69 3.57 11.84
C VAL A 172 -27.79 4.50 11.33
N ILE A 173 -27.45 5.46 10.47
CA ILE A 173 -28.43 6.39 9.87
C ILE A 173 -29.48 5.61 9.07
N GLY A 174 -29.04 4.63 8.26
CA GLY A 174 -29.94 3.74 7.53
C GLY A 174 -30.87 2.93 8.45
N GLY A 175 -30.33 2.38 9.53
CA GLY A 175 -31.11 1.65 10.54
C GLY A 175 -32.16 2.53 11.23
N VAL A 176 -31.80 3.75 11.63
CA VAL A 176 -32.75 4.72 12.20
C VAL A 176 -33.82 5.09 11.18
N GLY A 177 -33.46 5.23 9.90
CA GLY A 177 -34.41 5.46 8.81
C GLY A 177 -35.44 4.32 8.69
N ILE A 178 -34.98 3.06 8.70
CA ILE A 178 -35.86 1.88 8.68
C ILE A 178 -36.81 1.89 9.89
N ALA A 179 -36.27 2.13 11.09
CA ALA A 179 -37.05 2.18 12.33
C ALA A 179 -38.12 3.28 12.28
N ASN A 180 -37.79 4.45 11.73
CA ASN A 180 -38.72 5.57 11.63
C ASN A 180 -39.84 5.29 10.63
N VAL A 181 -39.51 4.78 9.44
CA VAL A 181 -40.53 4.44 8.43
C VAL A 181 -41.49 3.37 8.96
N THR A 182 -40.97 2.35 9.64
CA THR A 182 -41.82 1.31 10.25
C THR A 182 -42.64 1.84 11.41
N LEU A 183 -42.09 2.73 12.25
CA LEU A 183 -42.84 3.39 13.31
C LEU A 183 -44.01 4.22 12.76
N VAL A 184 -43.76 5.03 11.74
CA VAL A 184 -44.81 5.83 11.07
C VAL A 184 -45.88 4.93 10.45
N ALA A 185 -45.48 3.84 9.79
CA ALA A 185 -46.41 2.87 9.22
C ALA A 185 -47.30 2.21 10.28
N VAL A 186 -46.76 1.92 11.47
CA VAL A 186 -47.54 1.42 12.61
C VAL A 186 -48.54 2.46 13.10
N LEU A 187 -48.11 3.72 13.23
CA LEU A 187 -48.97 4.82 13.70
C LEU A 187 -50.12 5.12 12.74
N GLN A 188 -49.89 5.01 11.42
CA GLN A 188 -50.94 5.19 10.41
C GLN A 188 -51.98 4.07 10.39
N ARG A 189 -51.62 2.87 10.88
CA ARG A 189 -52.48 1.67 10.85
C ARG A 189 -52.93 1.23 12.25
N THR A 190 -52.87 2.10 13.25
CA THR A 190 -53.25 1.80 14.64
C THR A 190 -54.67 1.24 14.77
N THR A 191 -55.65 1.83 14.07
CA THR A 191 -57.05 1.39 14.11
C THR A 191 -57.24 0.00 13.48
N GLU A 192 -56.55 -0.30 12.38
CA GLU A 192 -56.56 -1.61 11.73
C GLU A 192 -55.92 -2.69 12.62
N ILE A 193 -54.79 -2.36 13.26
CA ILE A 193 -54.10 -3.21 14.24
C ILE A 193 -55.01 -3.51 15.43
N GLY A 194 -55.70 -2.49 15.95
CA GLY A 194 -56.67 -2.62 17.04
C GLY A 194 -57.84 -3.54 16.69
N LEU A 195 -58.42 -3.37 15.49
CA LEU A 195 -59.50 -4.21 15.00
C LEU A 195 -59.04 -5.67 14.83
N ARG A 196 -57.86 -5.91 14.25
CA ARG A 196 -57.27 -7.25 14.12
C ARG A 196 -57.07 -7.93 15.46
N ARG A 197 -56.63 -7.18 16.48
CA ARG A 197 -56.48 -7.70 17.84
C ARG A 197 -57.83 -7.98 18.52
N ALA A 198 -58.86 -7.19 18.23
CA ALA A 198 -60.21 -7.40 18.77
C ALA A 198 -60.87 -8.68 18.22
N ILE A 199 -60.61 -9.02 16.95
CA ILE A 199 -61.11 -10.27 16.32
C ILE A 199 -60.24 -11.51 16.63
N GLY A 200 -59.20 -11.39 17.46
CA GLY A 200 -58.43 -12.53 17.98
C GLY A 200 -56.99 -12.68 17.49
N ALA A 201 -56.42 -11.73 16.74
CA ALA A 201 -55.02 -11.79 16.35
C ALA A 201 -54.09 -11.72 17.58
N ARG A 202 -53.08 -12.59 17.65
CA ARG A 202 -52.13 -12.62 18.77
C ARG A 202 -51.12 -11.48 18.63
N ARG A 203 -50.61 -10.99 19.76
CA ARG A 203 -49.51 -9.99 19.78
C ARG A 203 -48.29 -10.45 18.96
N ARG A 204 -48.02 -11.76 18.95
CA ARG A 204 -46.93 -12.37 18.18
C ARG A 204 -47.14 -12.26 16.67
N ASP A 205 -48.37 -12.33 16.17
CA ASP A 205 -48.67 -12.27 14.73
C ASP A 205 -48.38 -10.86 14.20
N ILE A 206 -48.71 -9.84 14.99
CA ILE A 206 -48.43 -8.44 14.66
C ILE A 206 -46.94 -8.15 14.75
N LEU A 207 -46.28 -8.65 15.81
CA LEU A 207 -44.84 -8.52 15.99
C LEU A 207 -44.07 -9.12 14.80
N THR A 208 -44.37 -10.36 14.41
CA THR A 208 -43.66 -11.04 13.32
C THR A 208 -43.92 -10.38 11.97
N HIS A 209 -45.12 -9.86 11.72
CA HIS A 209 -45.44 -9.15 10.48
C HIS A 209 -44.60 -7.87 10.28
N PHE A 210 -44.57 -7.00 11.30
CA PHE A 210 -43.78 -5.76 11.21
C PHE A 210 -42.27 -6.02 11.26
N LEU A 211 -41.85 -7.05 12.01
CA LEU A 211 -40.44 -7.43 12.09
C LEU A 211 -39.96 -8.02 10.76
N ALA A 212 -40.76 -8.88 10.13
CA ALA A 212 -40.47 -9.42 8.80
C ALA A 212 -40.40 -8.30 7.75
N THR A 213 -41.31 -7.32 7.81
CA THR A 213 -41.29 -6.16 6.91
C THR A 213 -39.98 -5.38 7.04
N SER A 214 -39.57 -5.05 8.26
CA SER A 214 -38.31 -4.34 8.53
C SER A 214 -37.08 -5.13 8.08
N THR A 215 -37.09 -6.45 8.33
CA THR A 215 -36.01 -7.37 7.95
C THR A 215 -35.90 -7.49 6.43
N ILE A 216 -37.02 -7.60 5.71
CA ILE A 216 -37.06 -7.67 4.25
C ILE A 216 -36.56 -6.35 3.63
N ILE A 217 -36.98 -5.20 4.17
CA ILE A 217 -36.50 -3.89 3.72
C ILE A 217 -34.98 -3.78 3.92
N GLY A 218 -34.47 -4.18 5.08
CA GLY A 218 -33.02 -4.20 5.36
C GLY A 218 -32.25 -5.14 4.43
N ALA A 219 -32.77 -6.36 4.21
CA ALA A 219 -32.16 -7.35 3.32
C ALA A 219 -32.12 -6.89 1.86
N LEU A 220 -33.24 -6.36 1.34
CA LEU A 220 -33.32 -5.84 -0.03
C LEU A 220 -32.44 -4.61 -0.21
N GLY A 221 -32.48 -3.66 0.73
CA GLY A 221 -31.63 -2.47 0.69
C GLY A 221 -30.16 -2.82 0.67
N ALA A 222 -29.74 -3.80 1.48
CA ALA A 222 -28.35 -4.24 1.52
C ALA A 222 -27.93 -5.06 0.31
N LEU A 223 -28.82 -5.88 -0.25
CA LEU A 223 -28.56 -6.59 -1.50
C LEU A 223 -28.35 -5.60 -2.64
N LEU A 224 -29.26 -4.63 -2.79
CA LEU A 224 -29.16 -3.57 -3.80
C LEU A 224 -27.92 -2.70 -3.59
N GLY A 225 -27.62 -2.31 -2.34
CA GLY A 225 -26.43 -1.55 -2.00
C GLY A 225 -25.13 -2.31 -2.30
N THR A 226 -25.10 -3.61 -2.03
CA THR A 226 -23.94 -4.48 -2.33
C THR A 226 -23.74 -4.61 -3.84
N CYS A 227 -24.81 -4.84 -4.60
CA CYS A 227 -24.75 -4.86 -6.07
C CYS A 227 -24.28 -3.53 -6.65
N ALA A 228 -24.82 -2.40 -6.17
CA ALA A 228 -24.41 -1.07 -6.60
C ALA A 228 -22.94 -0.79 -6.26
N GLY A 229 -22.50 -1.14 -5.05
CA GLY A 229 -21.09 -0.98 -4.63
C GLY A 229 -20.14 -1.82 -5.47
N ALA A 230 -20.49 -3.08 -5.77
CA ALA A 230 -19.71 -3.93 -6.66
C ALA A 230 -19.64 -3.34 -8.07
N TRP A 231 -20.76 -2.85 -8.60
CA TRP A 231 -20.81 -2.23 -9.92
C TRP A 231 -19.95 -0.96 -10.01
N ILE A 232 -20.03 -0.07 -9.02
CA ILE A 232 -19.18 1.14 -8.94
C ILE A 232 -17.69 0.75 -8.88
N THR A 233 -17.35 -0.27 -8.09
CA THR A 233 -15.96 -0.75 -7.95
C THR A 233 -15.42 -1.23 -9.31
N VAL A 234 -16.21 -2.01 -10.04
CA VAL A 234 -15.83 -2.50 -11.38
C VAL A 234 -15.73 -1.36 -12.39
N ALA A 235 -16.68 -0.41 -12.37
CA ALA A 235 -16.68 0.74 -13.26
C ALA A 235 -15.43 1.62 -13.06
N VAL A 236 -15.08 1.92 -11.81
CA VAL A 236 -13.88 2.71 -11.49
C VAL A 236 -12.60 1.96 -11.90
N ALA A 237 -12.52 0.66 -11.63
CA ALA A 237 -11.38 -0.16 -12.02
C ALA A 237 -11.19 -0.19 -13.54
N ALA A 238 -12.28 -0.27 -14.31
CA ALA A 238 -12.26 -0.24 -15.77
C ALA A 238 -11.73 1.10 -16.31
N VAL A 239 -12.16 2.23 -15.73
CA VAL A 239 -11.69 3.57 -16.15
C VAL A 239 -10.21 3.79 -15.80
N GLN A 240 -9.74 3.26 -14.68
CA GLN A 240 -8.35 3.41 -14.22
C GLN A 240 -7.39 2.37 -14.81
N GLY A 241 -7.89 1.35 -15.52
CA GLY A 241 -7.10 0.25 -16.06
C GLY A 241 -6.53 -0.69 -14.98
N TRP A 242 -7.20 -0.78 -13.82
CA TRP A 242 -6.77 -1.66 -12.71
C TRP A 242 -7.52 -3.00 -12.74
N PRO A 243 -6.90 -4.11 -12.34
CA PRO A 243 -7.60 -5.38 -12.22
C PRO A 243 -8.64 -5.28 -11.08
N PRO A 244 -9.95 -5.48 -11.37
CA PRO A 244 -10.98 -5.41 -10.33
C PRO A 244 -10.88 -6.63 -9.41
N THR A 245 -10.44 -6.43 -8.18
CA THR A 245 -10.45 -7.46 -7.13
C THR A 245 -11.66 -7.27 -6.23
N LEU A 246 -12.67 -8.14 -6.36
CA LEU A 246 -13.80 -8.19 -5.45
C LEU A 246 -13.60 -9.32 -4.45
N ASP A 247 -13.56 -8.97 -3.16
CA ASP A 247 -13.51 -9.97 -2.10
C ASP A 247 -14.90 -10.61 -1.91
N ARG A 248 -14.97 -11.92 -2.12
CA ARG A 248 -16.19 -12.73 -1.92
C ARG A 248 -16.78 -12.58 -0.52
N TRP A 249 -15.93 -12.34 0.49
CA TRP A 249 -16.39 -12.14 1.87
C TRP A 249 -17.17 -10.84 2.03
N VAL A 250 -16.76 -9.77 1.36
CA VAL A 250 -17.45 -8.47 1.41
C VAL A 250 -18.81 -8.57 0.73
N LEU A 251 -18.88 -9.30 -0.39
CA LEU A 251 -20.13 -9.50 -1.13
C LEU A 251 -21.17 -10.31 -0.34
N LEU A 252 -20.73 -11.26 0.48
CA LEU A 252 -21.60 -12.04 1.37
C LEU A 252 -21.92 -11.28 2.67
N ALA A 253 -20.99 -10.52 3.21
CA ALA A 253 -21.17 -9.79 4.47
C ALA A 253 -22.22 -8.68 4.34
N GLY A 254 -22.29 -7.98 3.20
CA GLY A 254 -23.23 -6.87 2.97
C GLY A 254 -24.70 -7.25 3.24
N PRO A 255 -25.27 -8.23 2.53
CA PRO A 255 -26.65 -8.68 2.75
C PRO A 255 -26.91 -9.19 4.17
N VAL A 256 -25.94 -9.90 4.78
CA VAL A 256 -26.07 -10.42 6.15
C VAL A 256 -26.16 -9.28 7.15
N ILE A 257 -25.25 -8.31 7.07
CA ILE A 257 -25.21 -7.14 7.95
C ILE A 257 -26.51 -6.33 7.81
N GLY A 258 -26.96 -6.08 6.58
CA GLY A 258 -28.20 -5.33 6.37
C GLY A 258 -29.46 -6.05 6.84
N THR A 259 -29.50 -7.38 6.72
CA THR A 259 -30.59 -8.19 7.27
C THR A 259 -30.61 -8.08 8.81
N LEU A 260 -29.44 -8.18 9.45
CA LEU A 260 -29.31 -7.99 10.90
C LEU A 260 -29.75 -6.59 11.33
N ILE A 261 -29.42 -5.55 10.57
CA ILE A 261 -29.83 -4.19 10.90
C ILE A 261 -31.31 -3.97 10.68
N GLY A 262 -31.90 -4.51 9.61
CA GLY A 262 -33.35 -4.47 9.41
C GLY A 262 -34.10 -5.14 10.57
N LEU A 263 -33.57 -6.27 11.07
CA LEU A 263 -34.09 -6.97 12.23
C LEU A 263 -33.98 -6.12 13.51
N LEU A 264 -32.80 -5.56 13.80
CA LEU A 264 -32.55 -4.76 15.00
C LEU A 264 -33.33 -3.44 14.99
N ALA A 265 -33.36 -2.75 13.86
CA ALA A 265 -34.12 -1.51 13.67
C ALA A 265 -35.63 -1.74 13.81
N GLY A 266 -36.13 -2.88 13.33
CA GLY A 266 -37.53 -3.26 13.40
C GLY A 266 -38.01 -3.69 14.78
N LEU A 267 -37.11 -4.04 15.71
CA LEU A 267 -37.47 -4.61 17.01
C LEU A 267 -38.36 -3.68 17.83
N TYR A 268 -37.95 -2.41 17.96
CA TYR A 268 -38.69 -1.40 18.72
C TYR A 268 -40.08 -1.08 18.14
N PRO A 269 -40.22 -0.68 16.85
CA PRO A 269 -41.53 -0.36 16.29
C PRO A 269 -42.46 -1.58 16.22
N SER A 270 -41.92 -2.78 15.96
CA SER A 270 -42.74 -4.01 15.94
C SER A 270 -43.25 -4.37 17.33
N TRP A 271 -42.44 -4.18 18.37
CA TRP A 271 -42.87 -4.36 19.74
C TRP A 271 -43.95 -3.34 20.13
N ARG A 272 -43.73 -2.06 19.76
CA ARG A 272 -44.72 -0.99 19.94
C ARG A 272 -46.06 -1.35 19.29
N ALA A 273 -46.06 -1.83 18.05
CA ALA A 273 -47.25 -2.26 17.33
C ALA A 273 -48.00 -3.40 18.05
N ALA A 274 -47.27 -4.39 18.55
CA ALA A 274 -47.84 -5.53 19.25
C ALA A 274 -48.46 -5.17 20.62
N THR A 275 -48.05 -4.05 21.21
CA THR A 275 -48.58 -3.58 22.51
C THR A 275 -49.85 -2.73 22.42
N ILE A 276 -50.23 -2.21 21.24
CA ILE A 276 -51.41 -1.34 21.06
C ILE A 276 -52.68 -2.03 21.54
N GLU A 277 -53.38 -1.46 22.53
CA GLU A 277 -54.61 -2.02 23.06
C GLU A 277 -55.82 -1.77 22.13
N PRO A 278 -56.73 -2.76 21.97
CA PRO A 278 -57.88 -2.61 21.08
C PRO A 278 -58.78 -1.42 21.44
N ILE A 279 -58.94 -1.15 22.74
CA ILE A 279 -59.83 -0.09 23.22
C ILE A 279 -59.26 1.31 22.94
N ASP A 280 -57.94 1.48 23.06
CA ASP A 280 -57.25 2.73 22.78
C ASP A 280 -57.22 3.02 21.27
N ALA A 281 -57.01 1.98 20.46
CA ALA A 281 -56.99 2.10 19.01
C ALA A 281 -58.35 2.54 18.42
N LEU A 282 -59.46 2.11 19.02
CA LEU A 282 -60.81 2.48 18.59
C LEU A 282 -61.20 3.89 19.05
N ARG A 283 -60.75 4.32 20.24
CA ARG A 283 -60.97 5.71 20.71
C ARG A 283 -60.18 6.74 19.91
N ALA A 284 -59.00 6.38 19.41
CA ALA A 284 -58.18 7.29 18.60
C ALA A 284 -58.70 7.49 17.17
N GLY A 285 -59.62 6.62 16.70
CA GLY A 285 -60.23 6.70 15.38
C GLY A 285 -61.64 7.30 15.34
N ALA A 286 -62.19 7.69 16.50
CA ALA A 286 -63.46 8.40 16.66
C ALA A 286 -63.21 9.89 16.92
#